data_AF-A0A2N4YNL3-F1
#
_entry.id   AF-A0A2N4YNL3-F1
#
_cell.length_a   1.000
_cell.length_b   1.000
_cell.length_c   1.000
_cell.angle_alpha   90.00
_cell.angle_beta   90.00
_cell.angle_gamma   90.00
#
_symmetry.space_group_name_H-M   'P 1'
#
loop_
_entity.id
_entity.type
_entity.pdbx_description
1 polymer ?
#
loop_
_entity_poly.entity_id
_entity_poly.type
_entity_poly.pdbx_seq_one_letter_code
_entity_poly.pdbx_strand_id
1 'polypeptide(L)'
;MCIRDSLQPGLVHQANGGVLVISLRTLLAQPLLWVRLKNMVTRQRFDWLSIDESRPLPVSIPSMPLSLKVMLVGERESLADFQEMEPELCAQAIYSEYEDTLQFADAETLKAWCQWVWQNAQQLALPGPAADAWPLLIDEG
;
A
#
# COMPACT_ATOMS: atom_id res chain seq x y z
N MET A 1 34.85 7.64 23.53
CA MET A 1 34.69 7.81 22.06
C MET A 1 33.23 7.49 21.74
N CYS A 2 32.43 8.53 21.52
CA CYS A 2 30.97 8.44 21.34
C CYS A 2 30.62 7.77 20.01
N ILE A 3 29.98 6.61 20.05
CA ILE A 3 29.31 6.06 18.87
C ILE A 3 27.96 6.78 18.78
N ARG A 4 27.85 7.72 17.83
CA ARG A 4 26.58 8.26 17.37
C ARG A 4 25.94 7.22 16.44
N ASP A 5 25.32 6.20 17.00
CA ASP A 5 24.39 5.36 16.24
C ASP A 5 23.04 6.08 16.20
N SER A 6 22.82 6.90 15.18
CA SER A 6 21.53 7.53 14.98
C SER A 6 20.52 6.45 14.59
N LEU A 7 19.59 6.14 15.49
CA LEU A 7 18.41 5.36 15.15
C LEU A 7 17.69 6.06 13.99
N GLN A 8 17.60 5.38 12.84
CA GLN A 8 16.95 5.93 11.66
C GLN A 8 15.48 5.50 11.63
N PRO A 9 14.53 6.44 11.45
CA PRO A 9 13.12 6.11 11.35
C PRO A 9 12.84 5.37 10.03
N GLY A 10 12.45 4.10 10.16
CA GLY A 10 11.87 3.32 9.05
C GLY A 10 10.45 3.74 8.67
N LEU A 11 9.90 3.10 7.64
CA LEU A 11 8.57 3.42 7.06
C LEU A 11 7.43 3.38 8.09
N VAL A 12 7.47 2.43 9.03
CA VAL A 12 6.47 2.32 10.10
C VAL A 12 6.45 3.56 11.00
N HIS A 13 7.61 4.18 11.25
CA HIS A 13 7.69 5.40 12.04
C HIS A 13 7.12 6.60 11.28
N GLN A 14 7.42 6.69 9.99
CA GLN A 14 6.94 7.77 9.13
C GLN A 14 5.41 7.71 8.97
N ALA A 15 4.84 6.51 8.96
CA ALA A 15 3.39 6.29 8.83
C ALA A 15 2.65 6.27 10.18
N ASN A 16 3.33 6.45 11.33
CA ASN A 16 2.66 6.43 12.64
C ASN A 16 1.63 7.57 12.76
N GLY A 17 0.40 7.22 13.09
CA GLY A 17 -0.79 8.09 13.06
C GLY A 17 -1.55 8.08 11.73
N GLY A 18 -1.09 7.31 10.74
CA GLY A 18 -1.62 7.32 9.37
C GLY A 18 -1.80 5.93 8.76
N VAL A 19 -1.51 5.85 7.45
CA VAL A 19 -1.67 4.64 6.62
C VAL A 19 -0.31 4.22 6.06
N LEU A 20 0.02 2.94 6.20
CA LEU A 20 1.13 2.30 5.51
C LEU A 20 0.58 1.47 4.35
N VAL A 21 0.94 1.83 3.13
CA VAL A 21 0.63 1.06 1.92
C VAL A 21 1.83 0.14 1.62
N ILE A 22 1.58 -1.16 1.47
CA ILE A 22 2.64 -2.15 1.22
C ILE A 22 2.22 -3.19 0.20
N SER A 23 3.17 -3.59 -0.63
CA SER A 23 2.96 -4.63 -1.63
C SER A 23 2.90 -6.02 -0.99
N LEU A 24 1.87 -6.80 -1.32
CA LEU A 24 1.75 -8.20 -0.90
C LEU A 24 2.93 -9.04 -1.37
N ARG A 25 3.44 -8.80 -2.58
CA ARG A 25 4.64 -9.48 -3.10
C ARG A 25 5.83 -9.37 -2.15
N THR A 26 5.99 -8.22 -1.48
CA THR A 26 7.07 -8.01 -0.49
C THR A 26 6.85 -8.85 0.77
N LEU A 27 5.60 -8.92 1.25
CA LEU A 27 5.25 -9.68 2.44
C LEU A 27 5.33 -11.19 2.22
N LEU A 28 4.89 -11.67 1.05
CA LEU A 28 4.99 -13.07 0.64
C LEU A 28 6.46 -13.50 0.47
N ALA A 29 7.32 -12.64 -0.08
CA ALA A 29 8.75 -12.90 -0.21
C ALA A 29 9.49 -12.93 1.14
N GLN A 30 8.98 -12.23 2.17
CA GLN A 30 9.57 -12.18 3.50
C GLN A 30 8.50 -12.35 4.60
N PRO A 31 8.02 -13.58 4.87
CA PRO A 31 6.93 -13.83 5.81
C PRO A 31 7.21 -13.32 7.24
N LEU A 32 8.48 -13.29 7.66
CA LEU A 32 8.85 -12.73 8.97
C LEU A 32 8.56 -11.22 9.09
N LEU A 33 8.65 -10.47 7.99
CA LEU A 33 8.29 -9.05 7.96
C LEU A 33 6.81 -8.87 8.26
N TRP A 34 5.97 -9.72 7.67
CA TRP A 34 4.54 -9.73 7.92
C TRP A 34 4.23 -10.03 9.39
N VAL A 35 4.83 -11.07 9.97
CA VAL A 35 4.63 -11.42 11.39
C VAL A 35 5.02 -10.25 12.30
N ARG A 36 6.13 -9.56 12.01
CA ARG A 36 6.57 -8.37 12.76
C ARG A 36 5.55 -7.23 12.64
N LEU A 37 5.12 -6.90 11.41
CA LEU A 37 4.14 -5.85 11.17
C LEU A 37 2.81 -6.14 11.87
N LYS A 38 2.28 -7.36 11.72
CA LYS A 38 1.05 -7.82 12.39
C LYS A 38 1.14 -7.63 13.91
N ASN A 39 2.24 -8.10 14.52
CA ASN A 39 2.46 -7.93 15.95
C ASN A 39 2.50 -6.46 16.39
N MET A 40 3.16 -5.58 15.64
CA MET A 40 3.24 -4.16 15.96
C MET A 40 1.87 -3.48 15.89
N VAL A 41 1.09 -3.78 14.86
CA VAL A 41 -0.26 -3.23 14.66
C VAL A 41 -1.22 -3.74 15.74
N THR A 42 -1.26 -5.05 15.99
CA THR A 42 -2.16 -5.66 17.00
C THR A 42 -1.85 -5.15 18.41
N ARG A 43 -0.57 -4.98 18.75
CA ARG A 43 -0.16 -4.49 20.08
C ARG A 43 -0.17 -2.97 20.19
N GLN A 44 -0.44 -2.26 19.09
CA GLN A 44 -0.36 -0.80 18.99
C GLN A 44 0.96 -0.23 19.55
N ARG A 45 2.05 -0.96 19.33
CA ARG A 45 3.37 -0.59 19.82
C ARG A 45 4.44 -0.99 18.83
N PHE A 46 5.45 -0.15 18.71
CA PHE A 46 6.66 -0.46 17.98
C PHE A 46 7.75 -0.88 18.97
N ASP A 47 8.28 -2.08 18.77
CA ASP A 47 9.40 -2.63 19.52
C ASP A 47 10.65 -2.51 18.62
N TRP A 48 11.72 -1.89 19.14
CA TRP A 48 13.00 -1.79 18.43
C TRP A 48 13.66 -3.16 18.42
N LEU A 49 13.74 -3.77 17.24
CA LEU A 49 14.32 -5.09 17.05
C LEU A 49 15.62 -4.98 16.26
N SER A 50 16.60 -5.81 16.62
CA SER A 50 17.78 -5.97 15.76
C SER A 50 17.37 -6.65 14.46
N ILE A 51 18.04 -6.27 13.37
CA ILE A 51 17.90 -6.95 12.07
C ILE A 51 18.43 -8.39 12.18
N ASP A 52 19.47 -8.60 12.99
CA ASP A 52 20.10 -9.89 13.26
C ASP A 52 19.87 -10.27 14.73
N GLU A 53 19.08 -11.33 14.97
CA GLU A 53 18.78 -11.80 16.32
C GLU A 53 20.03 -12.32 17.06
N SER A 54 21.08 -12.71 16.32
CA SER A 54 22.38 -13.09 16.91
C SER A 54 23.20 -11.89 17.39
N ARG A 55 22.81 -10.67 16.99
CA ARG A 55 23.44 -9.41 17.36
C ARG A 55 22.42 -8.49 18.03
N PRO A 56 22.15 -8.68 19.32
CA PRO A 56 21.20 -7.82 20.03
C PRO A 56 21.66 -6.36 20.00
N LEU A 57 20.69 -5.44 20.06
CA LEU A 57 20.97 -4.01 20.08
C LEU A 57 21.89 -3.70 21.28
N PRO A 58 22.92 -2.86 21.10
CA PRO A 58 23.87 -2.53 22.17
C PRO A 58 23.23 -1.78 23.34
N VAL A 59 21.99 -1.29 23.17
CA VAL A 59 21.22 -0.56 24.16
C VAL A 59 19.75 -1.02 24.10
N SER A 60 19.12 -1.18 25.26
CA SER A 60 17.67 -1.45 25.34
C SER A 60 16.91 -0.16 25.03
N ILE A 61 16.22 -0.12 23.89
CA ILE A 61 15.42 1.04 23.48
C ILE A 61 13.97 0.80 23.90
N PRO A 62 13.32 1.74 24.61
CA PRO A 62 11.94 1.57 25.03
C PRO A 62 11.01 1.50 23.81
N SER A 63 9.97 0.68 23.93
CA SER A 63 8.88 0.63 22.97
C SER A 63 8.17 1.97 22.86
N MET A 64 7.59 2.26 21.69
CA MET A 64 6.83 3.49 21.45
C MET A 64 5.39 3.17 21.01
N PRO A 65 4.41 4.03 21.34
CA PRO A 65 3.03 3.84 20.88
C PRO A 65 2.95 3.92 19.36
N LEU A 66 2.18 3.02 18.76
CA LEU A 66 1.97 2.93 17.31
C LEU A 66 0.47 2.94 17.02
N SER A 67 0.03 3.89 16.21
CA SER A 67 -1.29 3.91 15.61
C SER A 67 -1.11 3.80 14.10
N LEU A 68 -1.49 2.66 13.50
CA LEU A 68 -1.22 2.43 12.09
C LEU A 68 -2.37 1.67 11.43
N LYS A 69 -2.82 2.18 10.28
CA LYS A 69 -3.67 1.44 9.35
C LYS A 69 -2.78 0.85 8.25
N VAL A 70 -2.99 -0.41 7.90
CA VAL A 70 -2.21 -1.09 6.86
C VAL A 70 -3.11 -1.33 5.66
N MET A 71 -2.65 -0.92 4.48
CA MET A 71 -3.27 -1.19 3.19
C MET A 71 -2.36 -2.11 2.39
N LEU A 72 -2.85 -3.32 2.13
CA LEU A 72 -2.15 -4.33 1.36
C LEU A 72 -2.58 -4.23 -0.10
N VAL A 73 -1.61 -4.15 -1.01
CA VAL A 73 -1.88 -4.02 -2.45
C VAL A 73 -1.14 -5.12 -3.20
N GLY A 74 -1.82 -5.79 -4.12
CA GLY A 74 -1.23 -6.85 -4.93
C GLY A 74 -2.14 -7.27 -6.07
N GLU A 75 -1.58 -8.11 -6.94
CA GLU A 75 -2.33 -8.78 -7.99
C GLU A 75 -3.23 -9.88 -7.39
N ARG A 76 -4.21 -10.36 -8.18
CA ARG A 76 -5.15 -11.40 -7.75
C ARG A 76 -4.47 -12.65 -7.19
N GLU A 77 -3.39 -13.10 -7.80
CA GLU A 77 -2.62 -14.26 -7.34
C GLU A 77 -2.01 -14.02 -5.96
N SER A 78 -1.33 -12.89 -5.75
CA SER A 78 -0.75 -12.55 -4.45
C SER A 78 -1.79 -12.35 -3.35
N LEU A 79 -2.98 -11.83 -3.70
CA LEU A 79 -4.11 -11.73 -2.77
C LEU A 79 -4.63 -13.11 -2.36
N ALA A 80 -4.77 -14.03 -3.32
CA ALA A 80 -5.21 -15.40 -3.05
C ALA A 80 -4.21 -16.14 -2.13
N ASP A 81 -2.92 -16.08 -2.45
CA ASP A 81 -1.86 -16.67 -1.63
C ASP A 81 -1.90 -16.13 -0.19
N PHE A 82 -2.04 -14.82 -0.05
CA PHE A 82 -2.10 -14.17 1.26
C PHE A 82 -3.37 -14.55 2.03
N GLN A 83 -4.51 -14.69 1.35
CA GLN A 83 -5.77 -15.11 1.96
C GLN A 83 -5.71 -16.56 2.47
N GLU A 84 -5.02 -17.45 1.76
CA GLU A 84 -4.78 -18.82 2.21
C GLU A 84 -3.89 -18.84 3.47
N MET A 85 -2.87 -17.97 3.53
CA MET A 85 -1.99 -17.85 4.68
C MET A 85 -2.65 -17.22 5.91
N GLU A 86 -3.55 -16.25 5.74
CA GLU A 86 -4.16 -15.46 6.82
C GLU A 86 -5.70 -15.34 6.67
N PRO A 87 -6.43 -16.47 6.69
CA PRO A 87 -7.86 -16.48 6.40
C PRO A 87 -8.69 -15.72 7.45
N GLU A 88 -8.31 -15.84 8.72
CA GLU A 88 -8.99 -15.18 9.84
C GLU A 88 -8.85 -13.66 9.77
N LEU A 89 -7.68 -13.16 9.37
CA LEU A 89 -7.45 -11.73 9.21
C LEU A 89 -8.20 -11.21 7.98
N CYS A 90 -8.14 -11.93 6.86
CA CYS A 90 -8.82 -11.53 5.64
C CYS A 90 -10.34 -11.45 5.84
N ALA A 91 -10.92 -12.32 6.66
CA ALA A 91 -12.33 -12.26 7.04
C ALA A 91 -12.72 -10.98 7.81
N GLN A 92 -11.76 -10.30 8.43
CA GLN A 92 -11.97 -9.05 9.17
C GLN A 92 -11.49 -7.82 8.40
N ALA A 93 -10.81 -8.01 7.27
CA ALA A 93 -10.25 -6.94 6.48
C ALA A 93 -11.30 -6.32 5.54
N ILE A 94 -11.08 -5.04 5.19
CA ILE A 94 -11.83 -4.41 4.11
C ILE A 94 -11.15 -4.79 2.79
N TYR A 95 -11.85 -5.53 1.96
CA TYR A 95 -11.40 -5.92 0.62
C TYR A 95 -12.00 -5.00 -0.44
N SER A 96 -11.18 -4.64 -1.44
CA SER A 96 -11.62 -3.97 -2.66
C SER A 96 -10.70 -4.38 -3.79
N GLU A 97 -11.27 -4.56 -4.98
CA GLU A 97 -10.53 -4.80 -6.21
C GLU A 97 -10.80 -3.70 -7.23
N TYR A 98 -9.91 -3.60 -8.21
CA TYR A 98 -10.13 -2.77 -9.40
C TYR A 98 -10.70 -3.64 -10.50
N GLU A 99 -11.67 -3.11 -11.24
CA GLU A 99 -12.15 -3.73 -12.47
C GLU A 99 -11.19 -3.40 -13.62
N ASP A 100 -10.91 -4.39 -14.46
CA ASP A 100 -10.04 -4.21 -15.64
C ASP A 100 -10.73 -3.38 -16.73
N THR A 101 -12.07 -3.35 -16.75
CA THR A 101 -12.88 -2.63 -17.73
C THR A 101 -13.81 -1.62 -17.06
N LEU A 102 -13.91 -0.43 -17.62
CA LEU A 102 -14.89 0.58 -17.22
C LEU A 102 -16.06 0.58 -18.21
N GLN A 103 -17.27 0.31 -17.73
CA GLN A 103 -18.47 0.40 -18.57
C GLN A 103 -19.06 1.82 -18.52
N PHE A 104 -19.27 2.43 -19.69
CA PHE A 104 -19.95 3.73 -19.81
C PHE A 104 -21.47 3.55 -19.71
N ALA A 105 -21.96 3.25 -18.50
CA ALA A 105 -23.38 2.98 -18.26
C ALA A 105 -24.25 4.25 -18.32
N ASP A 106 -23.67 5.41 -18.00
CA ASP A 106 -24.38 6.69 -17.95
C ASP A 106 -23.48 7.89 -18.32
N ALA A 107 -24.12 9.06 -18.45
CA ALA A 107 -23.43 10.30 -18.78
C ALA A 107 -22.49 10.79 -17.66
N GLU A 108 -22.70 10.38 -16.41
CA GLU A 108 -21.82 10.77 -15.30
C GLU A 108 -20.48 10.03 -15.36
N THR A 109 -20.53 8.72 -15.61
CA THR A 109 -19.37 7.85 -15.80
C THR A 109 -18.55 8.30 -17.01
N LEU A 110 -19.22 8.59 -18.13
CA LEU A 110 -18.57 9.16 -19.31
C LEU A 110 -17.91 10.51 -19.01
N LYS A 111 -18.59 11.39 -18.27
CA LYS A 111 -18.03 12.68 -17.88
C LYS A 111 -16.81 12.52 -16.96
N ALA A 112 -16.86 11.61 -15.99
CA ALA A 112 -15.74 11.32 -15.10
C ALA A 112 -14.52 10.80 -15.87
N TRP A 113 -14.74 9.91 -16.85
CA TRP A 113 -13.71 9.45 -17.77
C TRP A 113 -13.09 10.59 -18.58
N CYS A 114 -13.92 11.42 -19.23
CA CYS A 114 -13.42 12.57 -20.00
C CYS A 114 -12.62 13.54 -19.12
N GLN A 115 -13.05 13.77 -17.88
CA GLN A 115 -12.31 14.58 -16.90
C GLN A 115 -10.97 13.95 -16.54
N TRP A 116 -10.94 12.64 -16.31
CA TRP A 116 -9.71 11.91 -16.02
C TRP A 116 -8.73 11.99 -17.19
N VAL A 117 -9.17 11.79 -18.43
CA VAL A 117 -8.33 11.93 -19.64
C VAL A 117 -7.73 13.34 -19.73
N TRP A 118 -8.54 14.38 -19.50
CA TRP A 118 -8.07 15.76 -19.49
C TRP A 118 -7.04 16.02 -18.39
N GLN A 119 -7.30 15.54 -17.17
CA GLN A 119 -6.35 15.69 -16.06
C GLN A 119 -5.01 15.03 -16.38
N ASN A 120 -5.02 13.83 -16.98
CA ASN A 120 -3.80 13.15 -17.40
C ASN A 120 -3.04 13.94 -18.47
N ALA A 121 -3.73 14.47 -19.49
CA ALA A 121 -3.11 15.30 -20.51
C ALA A 121 -2.44 16.55 -19.88
N GLN A 122 -3.11 17.22 -18.95
CA GLN A 122 -2.54 18.40 -18.26
C GLN A 122 -1.33 18.04 -17.41
N GLN A 123 -1.39 16.96 -16.64
CA GLN A 123 -0.26 16.49 -15.82
C GLN A 123 0.96 16.14 -16.68
N LEU A 124 0.74 15.63 -17.89
CA LEU A 124 1.78 15.33 -18.87
C LEU A 124 2.15 16.51 -19.77
N ALA A 125 1.58 17.71 -19.54
CA ALA A 125 1.76 18.90 -20.36
C ALA A 125 1.45 18.70 -21.86
N LEU A 126 0.49 17.83 -22.17
CA LEU A 126 -0.01 17.55 -23.52
C LEU A 126 -1.18 18.50 -23.87
N PRO A 127 -1.41 18.78 -25.17
CA PRO A 127 -2.63 19.45 -25.59
C PRO A 127 -3.85 18.61 -25.25
N GLY A 128 -5.00 19.28 -25.04
CA GLY A 128 -6.26 18.59 -24.81
C GLY A 128 -6.68 17.70 -25.99
N PRO A 129 -7.43 16.61 -25.72
CA PRO A 129 -8.00 15.80 -26.79
C PRO A 129 -8.88 16.63 -27.73
N ALA A 130 -8.70 16.45 -29.03
CA ALA A 130 -9.58 17.04 -30.03
C ALA A 130 -10.99 16.41 -29.95
N ALA A 131 -12.01 17.12 -30.46
CA ALA A 131 -13.41 16.67 -30.36
C ALA A 131 -13.67 15.33 -31.07
N ASP A 132 -12.91 15.00 -32.10
CA ASP A 132 -12.95 13.77 -32.87
C ASP A 132 -12.11 12.63 -32.27
N ALA A 133 -11.32 12.90 -31.22
CA ALA A 133 -10.53 11.88 -30.53
C ALA A 133 -11.38 11.02 -29.56
N TRP A 134 -12.51 11.54 -29.08
CA TRP A 134 -13.31 10.87 -28.04
C TRP A 134 -13.85 9.49 -28.45
N PRO A 135 -14.39 9.27 -29.66
CA PRO A 135 -14.81 7.93 -30.08
C PRO A 135 -13.69 6.89 -30.00
N LEU A 136 -12.45 7.27 -30.36
CA LEU A 136 -11.29 6.38 -30.31
C LEU A 136 -10.78 6.12 -28.88
N LEU A 137 -11.07 7.01 -27.94
CA LEU A 137 -10.67 6.89 -26.54
C LEU A 137 -11.72 6.21 -25.65
N ILE A 138 -12.92 5.99 -26.19
CA ILE A 138 -14.06 5.35 -25.51
C ILE A 138 -14.21 3.90 -25.99
N ASP A 139 -13.80 3.62 -27.23
CA ASP A 139 -13.89 2.29 -27.84
C ASP A 139 -12.54 1.57 -27.75
N GLU A 140 -12.45 0.55 -26.91
CA GLU A 140 -11.42 -0.48 -27.05
C GLU A 140 -11.87 -1.36 -28.22
N GLY A 141 -11.38 -1.05 -29.42
CA GLY A 141 -11.83 -1.66 -30.68
C GLY A 141 -11.84 -3.19 -30.73
#